data_AF-D8V3I6-F1
#
_entry.id   AF-D8V3I6-F1
#
_cell.length_a   1.000
_cell.length_b   1.000
_cell.length_c   1.000
_cell.angle_alpha   90.00
_cell.angle_beta   90.00
_cell.angle_gamma   90.00
#
_symmetry.space_group_name_H-M   'P 1'
#
loop_
_entity.id
_entity.type
_entity.pdbx_description
1 polymer ?
#
loop_
_entity_poly.entity_id
_entity_poly.type
_entity_poly.pdbx_seq_one_letter_code
_entity_poly.pdbx_strand_id
1 'polypeptide(L)'
;ISGLSLNLAVVVRNPVSQKELFARVKVPDQLPRLMSVDGPRAGNVAGRVARFIPLEEVIAVHLDQLFPGMEVLEHHLFRVTRNEDLEVEEDDAENLLQALEKELLRRRFGPPVRLEVTTDINPSIRALLSRELGVEEDEVFNLPAPLDLRGLSVIAGIDRGDLHFPKHVPHTSRYLNESETSKAANVFAAMRRRDILLHHPYDSFSTSVQAFLEQAAADPKVQAIKQTL
;
A
#
# COMPACT_ATOMS: atom_id res chain seq x y z
N ILE A 1 -8.60 -15.44 0.81
CA ILE A 1 -8.69 -14.05 0.28
C ILE A 1 -7.46 -13.30 0.74
N SER A 2 -6.75 -12.60 -0.15
CA SER A 2 -5.55 -11.81 0.19
C SER A 2 -5.88 -10.70 1.19
N GLY A 3 -5.00 -10.49 2.17
CA GLY A 3 -5.12 -9.38 3.11
C GLY A 3 -5.14 -8.03 2.40
N LEU A 4 -5.86 -7.07 2.98
CA LEU A 4 -5.99 -5.67 2.57
C LEU A 4 -6.51 -5.44 1.14
N SER A 5 -6.93 -6.49 0.43
CA SER A 5 -7.46 -6.39 -0.93
C SER A 5 -8.93 -5.97 -0.92
N LEU A 6 -9.30 -5.06 -1.83
CA LEU A 6 -10.69 -4.72 -2.12
C LEU A 6 -11.28 -5.76 -3.08
N ASN A 7 -12.52 -6.17 -2.83
CA ASN A 7 -13.20 -7.21 -3.58
C ASN A 7 -14.67 -6.86 -3.79
N LEU A 8 -15.24 -7.39 -4.87
CA LEU A 8 -16.69 -7.46 -5.09
C LEU A 8 -17.16 -8.88 -4.76
N ALA A 9 -18.17 -8.96 -3.90
CA ALA A 9 -19.03 -10.12 -3.72
C ALA A 9 -20.16 -10.02 -4.75
N VAL A 10 -20.27 -10.96 -5.67
CA VAL A 10 -21.21 -10.91 -6.79
C VAL A 10 -22.13 -12.12 -6.72
N VAL A 11 -23.44 -11.89 -6.81
CA VAL A 11 -24.43 -12.96 -6.97
C VAL A 11 -24.85 -13.01 -8.42
N VAL A 12 -24.70 -14.18 -9.03
CA VAL A 12 -25.08 -14.44 -10.42
C VAL A 12 -26.08 -15.59 -10.49
N ARG A 13 -27.02 -15.51 -11.43
CA ARG A 13 -28.03 -16.54 -11.68
C ARG A 13 -27.84 -17.14 -13.05
N ASN A 14 -27.89 -18.47 -13.12
CA ASN A 14 -27.97 -19.16 -14.40
C ASN A 14 -29.42 -19.05 -14.94
N PRO A 15 -29.64 -18.44 -16.13
CA PRO A 15 -30.99 -18.17 -16.62
C PRO A 15 -31.79 -19.44 -16.96
N VAL A 16 -31.12 -20.56 -17.23
CA VAL A 16 -31.78 -21.84 -17.58
C VAL A 16 -32.16 -22.63 -16.33
N SER A 17 -31.20 -22.86 -15.43
CA SER A 17 -31.41 -23.66 -14.22
C SER A 17 -31.99 -22.87 -13.05
N GLN A 18 -32.04 -21.54 -13.15
CA GLN A 18 -32.43 -20.62 -12.07
C GLN A 18 -31.56 -20.72 -10.81
N LYS A 19 -30.42 -21.40 -10.88
CA LYS A 19 -29.49 -21.54 -9.77
C LYS A 19 -28.69 -20.25 -9.56
N GLU A 20 -28.72 -19.75 -8.34
CA GLU A 20 -27.86 -18.66 -7.88
C GLU A 20 -26.48 -19.18 -7.44
N LEU A 21 -25.45 -18.41 -7.76
CA LEU A 21 -24.06 -18.69 -7.44
C LEU A 21 -23.40 -17.43 -6.89
N PHE A 22 -22.52 -17.62 -5.92
CA PHE A 22 -21.67 -16.57 -5.40
C PHE A 22 -20.33 -16.57 -6.15
N ALA A 23 -19.87 -15.40 -6.56
CA ALA A 23 -18.56 -15.18 -7.15
C ALA A 23 -17.83 -14.04 -6.43
N ARG A 24 -16.51 -14.14 -6.39
CA ARG A 24 -15.62 -13.09 -5.89
C ARG A 24 -14.82 -12.50 -7.05
N VAL A 25 -14.86 -11.19 -7.19
CA VAL A 25 -13.97 -10.46 -8.11
C VAL A 25 -13.00 -9.62 -7.29
N LYS A 26 -11.69 -9.85 -7.44
CA LYS A 26 -10.65 -9.02 -6.79
C LYS A 26 -10.48 -7.74 -7.62
N VAL A 27 -10.49 -6.58 -6.96
CA VAL A 27 -10.08 -5.32 -7.59
C VAL A 27 -8.55 -5.33 -7.73
N PRO A 28 -7.99 -5.23 -8.96
CA PRO A 28 -6.56 -5.33 -9.18
C PRO A 28 -5.83 -4.12 -8.60
N ASP A 29 -4.67 -4.37 -8.00
CA ASP A 29 -3.80 -3.38 -7.37
C ASP A 29 -2.73 -2.82 -8.32
N GLN A 30 -2.55 -3.43 -9.51
CA GLN A 30 -1.63 -2.97 -10.55
C GLN A 30 -2.14 -1.73 -11.31
N LEU A 31 -3.44 -1.45 -11.25
CA LEU A 31 -4.07 -0.34 -11.94
C LEU A 31 -4.37 0.81 -10.96
N PRO A 32 -4.34 2.08 -11.41
CA PRO A 32 -4.78 3.20 -10.59
C PRO A 32 -6.22 2.99 -10.13
N ARG A 33 -6.43 2.94 -8.82
CA ARG A 33 -7.76 2.68 -8.28
C ARG A 33 -8.74 3.81 -8.57
N LEU A 34 -8.30 5.06 -8.59
CA LEU A 34 -9.12 6.18 -9.05
C LEU A 34 -8.69 6.54 -10.47
N MET A 35 -9.56 6.27 -11.44
CA MET A 35 -9.31 6.54 -12.85
C MET A 35 -9.81 7.93 -13.23
N SER A 36 -8.97 8.72 -13.91
CA SER A 36 -9.40 10.03 -14.41
C SER A 36 -10.31 9.88 -15.62
N VAL A 37 -11.50 10.46 -15.55
CA VAL A 37 -12.49 10.49 -16.64
C VAL A 37 -12.07 11.49 -17.72
N ASP A 38 -11.45 12.60 -17.30
CA ASP A 38 -11.04 13.71 -18.15
C ASP A 38 -9.63 13.53 -18.76
N GLY A 39 -8.99 12.40 -18.48
CA GLY A 39 -7.64 12.06 -18.91
C GLY A 39 -6.56 12.34 -17.85
N PRO A 40 -5.37 11.70 -17.94
CA PRO A 40 -4.42 11.57 -16.84
C PRO A 40 -3.90 12.88 -16.21
N ARG A 41 -3.93 13.98 -16.97
CA ARG A 41 -3.41 15.30 -16.56
C ARG A 41 -4.51 16.33 -16.31
N ALA A 42 -5.78 15.96 -16.43
CA ALA A 42 -6.87 16.91 -16.25
C ALA A 42 -6.90 17.54 -14.85
N GLY A 43 -6.45 16.79 -13.84
CA GLY A 43 -6.29 17.26 -12.46
C GLY A 43 -5.24 18.35 -12.27
N ASN A 44 -4.25 18.44 -13.15
CA ASN A 44 -3.08 19.31 -12.96
C ASN A 44 -3.37 20.78 -13.31
N VAL A 45 -4.54 21.07 -13.91
CA VAL A 45 -4.90 22.41 -14.34
C VAL A 45 -5.63 23.14 -13.21
N ALA A 46 -5.04 24.22 -12.71
CA ALA A 46 -5.66 25.08 -11.70
C ALA A 46 -7.00 25.66 -12.21
N GLY A 47 -8.00 25.71 -11.32
CA GLY A 47 -9.33 26.23 -11.65
C GLY A 47 -10.22 25.28 -12.47
N ARG A 48 -9.73 24.11 -12.89
CA ARG A 48 -10.54 23.09 -13.59
C ARG A 48 -11.03 22.02 -12.60
N VAL A 49 -12.29 21.64 -12.73
CA VAL A 49 -12.84 20.47 -12.03
C VAL A 49 -12.29 19.20 -12.70
N ALA A 50 -11.70 18.31 -11.89
CA ALA A 50 -11.22 17.02 -12.34
C ALA A 50 -12.11 15.91 -11.80
N ARG A 51 -12.53 14.99 -12.67
CA ARG A 51 -13.43 13.90 -12.32
C ARG A 51 -12.69 12.58 -12.30
N PHE A 52 -13.00 11.78 -11.28
CA PHE A 52 -12.45 10.45 -11.08
C PHE A 52 -13.57 9.44 -10.85
N ILE A 53 -13.36 8.22 -11.30
CA ILE A 53 -14.23 7.08 -11.03
C ILE A 53 -13.42 5.97 -10.34
N PRO A 54 -13.92 5.35 -9.26
CA PRO A 54 -13.27 4.18 -8.67
C PRO A 54 -13.26 2.99 -9.64
N LEU A 55 -12.16 2.25 -9.67
CA LEU A 55 -11.99 1.09 -10.53
C LEU A 55 -13.02 0.00 -10.21
N GLU A 56 -13.37 -0.17 -8.94
CA GLU A 56 -14.41 -1.09 -8.52
C GLU A 56 -15.80 -0.78 -9.11
N GLU A 57 -16.11 0.51 -9.35
CA GLU A 57 -17.36 0.92 -10.02
C GLU A 57 -17.31 0.60 -11.51
N VAL A 58 -16.15 0.80 -12.15
CA VAL A 58 -15.95 0.41 -13.55
C VAL A 58 -16.09 -1.10 -13.70
N ILE A 59 -15.53 -1.89 -12.78
CA ILE A 59 -15.69 -3.35 -12.77
C ILE A 59 -17.16 -3.73 -12.55
N ALA A 60 -17.82 -3.12 -11.58
CA ALA A 60 -19.23 -3.37 -11.25
C ALA A 60 -20.16 -3.20 -12.46
N VAL A 61 -20.00 -2.11 -13.21
CA VAL A 61 -20.78 -1.81 -14.42
C VAL A 61 -20.56 -2.82 -15.55
N HIS A 62 -19.41 -3.50 -15.58
CA HIS A 62 -19.03 -4.45 -16.65
C HIS A 62 -18.94 -5.90 -16.15
N LEU A 63 -19.62 -6.25 -15.05
CA LEU A 63 -19.64 -7.61 -14.51
C LEU A 63 -20.23 -8.63 -15.51
N ASP A 64 -21.12 -8.20 -16.40
CA ASP A 64 -21.68 -8.99 -17.49
C ASP A 64 -20.60 -9.58 -18.42
N GLN A 65 -19.49 -8.86 -18.63
CA GLN A 65 -18.36 -9.35 -19.42
C GLN A 65 -17.54 -10.42 -18.69
N LEU A 66 -17.53 -10.38 -17.35
CA LEU A 66 -16.85 -11.39 -16.53
C LEU A 66 -17.68 -12.66 -16.35
N PHE A 67 -19.01 -12.54 -16.43
CA PHE A 67 -19.96 -13.64 -16.26
C PHE A 67 -20.86 -13.82 -17.48
N PRO A 68 -20.28 -14.11 -18.67
CA PRO A 68 -21.07 -14.25 -19.90
C PRO A 68 -22.10 -15.38 -19.79
N GLY A 69 -23.34 -15.10 -20.20
CA GLY A 69 -24.45 -16.05 -20.15
C GLY A 69 -25.09 -16.24 -18.77
N MET A 70 -24.62 -15.49 -17.77
CA MET A 70 -25.23 -15.42 -16.44
C MET A 70 -25.90 -14.06 -16.24
N GLU A 71 -26.91 -14.02 -15.38
CA GLU A 71 -27.55 -12.77 -14.96
C GLU A 71 -26.92 -12.30 -13.65
N VAL A 72 -26.35 -11.09 -13.64
CA VAL A 72 -25.82 -10.48 -12.41
C VAL A 72 -27.00 -9.90 -11.62
N LEU A 73 -27.24 -10.43 -10.41
CA LEU A 73 -28.36 -10.01 -9.56
C LEU A 73 -28.00 -8.84 -8.65
N GLU A 74 -26.85 -8.96 -7.98
CA GLU A 74 -26.34 -7.94 -7.07
C GLU A 74 -24.83 -8.06 -6.90
N HIS A 75 -24.20 -6.97 -6.50
CA HIS A 75 -22.79 -6.95 -6.10
C HIS A 75 -22.58 -6.04 -4.90
N HIS A 76 -21.62 -6.39 -4.04
CA HIS A 76 -21.29 -5.62 -2.83
C HIS A 76 -19.80 -5.55 -2.61
N LEU A 77 -19.30 -4.42 -2.14
CA LEU A 77 -17.87 -4.26 -1.86
C LEU A 77 -17.54 -4.80 -0.47
N PHE A 78 -16.41 -5.51 -0.40
CA PHE A 78 -15.87 -5.96 0.87
C PHE A 78 -14.35 -6.01 0.86
N ARG A 79 -13.75 -5.91 2.05
CA ARG A 79 -12.30 -5.94 2.25
C ARG A 79 -11.96 -6.70 3.51
N VAL A 80 -10.94 -7.55 3.41
CA VAL A 80 -10.50 -8.41 4.52
C VAL A 80 -9.13 -7.95 4.97
N THR A 81 -8.98 -7.66 6.26
CA THR A 81 -7.68 -7.51 6.92
C THR A 81 -7.36 -8.81 7.64
N ARG A 82 -6.11 -9.25 7.52
CA ARG A 82 -5.61 -10.46 8.16
C ARG A 82 -4.42 -10.08 9.01
N ASN A 83 -4.17 -10.85 10.07
CA ASN A 83 -2.90 -10.69 10.76
C ASN A 83 -1.77 -11.13 9.81
N GLU A 84 -0.74 -10.29 9.69
CA GLU A 84 0.47 -10.58 8.89
C GLU A 84 1.62 -11.07 9.77
N ASP A 85 1.41 -11.15 11.10
CA ASP A 85 2.41 -11.69 12.02
C ASP A 85 2.67 -13.17 11.69
N LEU A 86 3.92 -13.44 11.32
CA LEU A 86 4.52 -14.78 11.30
C LEU A 86 5.04 -15.02 12.72
N GLU A 87 4.37 -15.88 13.49
CA GLU A 87 4.88 -16.36 14.75
C GLU A 87 5.98 -17.40 14.48
N VAL A 88 7.20 -16.91 14.27
CA VAL A 88 8.35 -17.80 14.14
C VAL A 88 8.57 -18.46 15.50
N GLU A 89 8.25 -19.75 15.61
CA GLU A 89 8.60 -20.56 16.79
C GLU A 89 10.14 -20.59 16.92
N GLU A 90 10.69 -19.79 17.83
CA GLU A 90 12.14 -19.61 18.06
C GLU A 90 12.82 -20.81 18.77
N ASP A 91 12.17 -21.98 18.86
CA ASP A 91 12.69 -23.10 19.66
C ASP A 91 13.87 -23.86 19.02
N ASP A 92 14.23 -23.60 17.75
CA ASP A 92 15.39 -24.20 17.08
C ASP A 92 16.32 -23.12 16.45
N ALA A 93 17.07 -22.42 17.29
CA ALA A 93 17.99 -21.32 16.94
C ALA A 93 19.13 -21.69 15.96
N GLU A 94 19.27 -22.95 15.54
CA GLU A 94 20.28 -23.36 14.54
C GLU A 94 19.82 -23.17 13.09
N ASN A 95 18.54 -22.86 12.83
CA ASN A 95 18.04 -22.81 11.45
C ASN A 95 16.92 -21.80 11.19
N LEU A 96 17.03 -20.62 11.78
CA LEU A 96 16.07 -19.52 11.59
C LEU A 96 15.75 -19.25 10.11
N LEU A 97 16.75 -19.31 9.22
CA LEU A 97 16.56 -19.09 7.78
C LEU A 97 15.68 -20.18 7.13
N GLN A 98 15.88 -21.45 7.50
CA GLN A 98 15.07 -22.57 7.00
C GLN A 98 13.70 -22.61 7.67
N ALA A 99 13.58 -22.20 8.94
CA ALA A 99 12.29 -22.00 9.61
C ALA A 99 11.48 -20.92 8.88
N LEU A 100 12.11 -19.78 8.57
CA LEU A 100 11.52 -18.68 7.79
C LEU A 100 11.07 -19.15 6.40
N GLU A 101 11.91 -19.86 5.64
CA GLU A 101 11.55 -20.41 4.33
C GLU A 101 10.38 -21.40 4.40
N LYS A 102 10.38 -22.26 5.42
CA LYS A 102 9.36 -23.29 5.63
C LYS A 102 8.04 -22.68 6.11
N GLU A 103 8.08 -21.60 6.86
CA GLU A 103 6.92 -20.87 7.36
C GLU A 103 6.31 -19.97 6.29
N LEU A 104 7.13 -19.30 5.48
CA LEU A 104 6.75 -18.61 4.24
C LEU A 104 5.97 -19.54 3.29
N LEU A 105 6.29 -20.84 3.29
CA LEU A 105 5.58 -21.86 2.51
C LEU A 105 4.32 -22.41 3.20
N ARG A 106 4.25 -22.41 4.53
CA ARG A 106 3.20 -23.10 5.32
C ARG A 106 1.96 -22.26 5.62
N ARG A 107 2.03 -20.93 5.54
CA ARG A 107 0.85 -20.08 5.79
C ARG A 107 0.82 -18.91 4.82
N ARG A 108 0.09 -19.05 3.70
CA ARG A 108 -0.04 -17.92 2.76
C ARG A 108 -0.68 -16.68 3.39
N PHE A 109 -1.51 -16.82 4.43
CA PHE A 109 -2.12 -15.71 5.17
C PHE A 109 -2.50 -16.12 6.61
N GLY A 110 -2.35 -15.22 7.59
CA GLY A 110 -2.86 -15.39 8.96
C GLY A 110 -4.40 -15.35 9.04
N PRO A 111 -4.99 -15.57 10.23
CA PRO A 111 -6.43 -15.46 10.43
C PRO A 111 -6.94 -14.06 10.05
N PRO A 112 -8.17 -13.93 9.53
CA PRO A 112 -8.79 -12.62 9.38
C PRO A 112 -9.00 -11.99 10.76
N VAL A 113 -8.83 -10.67 10.82
CA VAL A 113 -9.03 -9.87 12.04
C VAL A 113 -10.04 -8.74 11.81
N ARG A 114 -10.44 -8.53 10.54
CA ARG A 114 -11.42 -7.52 10.15
C ARG A 114 -12.04 -7.83 8.80
N LEU A 115 -13.37 -7.78 8.75
CA LEU A 115 -14.15 -7.75 7.51
C LEU A 115 -14.85 -6.39 7.40
N GLU A 116 -14.41 -5.56 6.45
CA GLU A 116 -15.08 -4.32 6.07
C GLU A 116 -16.09 -4.63 4.96
N VAL A 117 -17.33 -4.17 5.10
CA VAL A 117 -18.40 -4.29 4.09
C VAL A 117 -19.10 -2.96 3.91
N THR A 118 -19.65 -2.70 2.73
CA THR A 118 -20.43 -1.47 2.53
C THR A 118 -21.76 -1.51 3.27
N THR A 119 -22.29 -0.35 3.65
CA THR A 119 -23.55 -0.23 4.40
C THR A 119 -24.78 -0.77 3.66
N ASP A 120 -24.73 -0.84 2.33
CA ASP A 120 -25.78 -1.38 1.46
C ASP A 120 -25.72 -2.90 1.27
N ILE A 121 -24.80 -3.59 1.96
CA ILE A 121 -24.64 -5.05 1.83
C ILE A 121 -25.90 -5.82 2.19
N ASN A 122 -26.27 -6.78 1.34
CA ASN A 122 -27.33 -7.74 1.63
C ASN A 122 -26.96 -8.57 2.88
N PRO A 123 -27.82 -8.64 3.92
CA PRO A 123 -27.54 -9.39 5.15
C PRO A 123 -27.18 -10.86 4.91
N SER A 124 -27.76 -11.49 3.88
CA SER A 124 -27.46 -12.89 3.52
C SER A 124 -26.04 -13.05 2.99
N ILE A 125 -25.57 -12.09 2.19
CA ILE A 125 -24.20 -12.04 1.68
C ILE A 125 -23.22 -11.73 2.81
N ARG A 126 -23.58 -10.81 3.71
CA ARG A 126 -22.79 -10.54 4.92
C ARG A 126 -22.58 -11.81 5.74
N ALA A 127 -23.68 -12.51 6.06
CA ALA A 127 -23.61 -13.75 6.83
C ALA A 127 -22.82 -14.85 6.11
N LEU A 128 -22.96 -14.95 4.78
CA LEU A 128 -22.14 -15.84 3.95
C LEU A 128 -20.65 -15.50 4.08
N LEU A 129 -20.27 -14.24 3.88
CA LEU A 129 -18.89 -13.79 4.00
C LEU A 129 -18.33 -14.05 5.40
N SER A 130 -19.10 -13.75 6.45
CA SER A 130 -18.67 -13.99 7.83
C SER A 130 -18.38 -15.46 8.10
N ARG A 131 -19.30 -16.34 7.71
CA ARG A 131 -19.17 -17.79 7.88
C ARG A 131 -17.99 -18.37 7.09
N GLU A 132 -17.88 -18.04 5.80
CA GLU A 132 -16.84 -18.62 4.93
C GLU A 132 -15.44 -18.08 5.25
N LEU A 133 -15.36 -16.87 5.82
CA LEU A 133 -14.09 -16.30 6.27
C LEU A 133 -13.73 -16.69 7.70
N GLY A 134 -14.70 -17.16 8.50
CA GLY A 134 -14.52 -17.45 9.92
C GLY A 134 -14.21 -16.18 10.72
N VAL A 135 -14.96 -15.10 10.43
CA VAL A 135 -14.89 -13.86 11.21
C VAL A 135 -16.08 -13.77 12.15
N GLU A 136 -15.83 -13.31 13.36
CA GLU A 136 -16.84 -13.06 14.37
C GLU A 136 -17.57 -11.74 14.10
N GLU A 137 -18.78 -11.56 14.64
CA GLU A 137 -19.61 -10.37 14.35
C GLU A 137 -18.95 -9.06 14.80
N ASP A 138 -18.15 -9.07 15.87
CA ASP A 138 -17.39 -7.93 16.35
C ASP A 138 -16.17 -7.57 15.46
N GLU A 139 -15.81 -8.47 14.54
CA GLU A 139 -14.79 -8.24 13.51
C GLU A 139 -15.39 -7.72 12.19
N VAL A 140 -16.72 -7.60 12.09
CA VAL A 140 -17.45 -7.11 10.90
C VAL A 140 -17.78 -5.63 11.04
N PHE A 141 -17.32 -4.83 10.08
CA PHE A 141 -17.50 -3.38 10.06
C PHE A 141 -18.30 -2.95 8.83
N ASN A 142 -19.52 -2.46 9.06
CA ASN A 142 -20.34 -1.81 8.05
C ASN A 142 -19.89 -0.34 7.90
N LEU A 143 -19.35 0.01 6.74
CA LEU A 143 -18.78 1.33 6.46
C LEU A 143 -19.44 1.97 5.22
N PRO A 144 -19.57 3.30 5.18
CA PRO A 144 -20.00 3.98 3.96
C PRO A 144 -18.96 3.75 2.85
N ALA A 145 -19.44 3.66 1.61
CA ALA A 145 -18.57 3.65 0.44
C ALA A 145 -17.89 5.04 0.25
N PRO A 146 -16.69 5.10 -0.37
CA PRO A 146 -15.88 3.96 -0.80
C PRO A 146 -15.12 3.32 0.36
N LEU A 147 -14.98 1.98 0.33
CA LEU A 147 -14.07 1.28 1.25
C LEU A 147 -12.61 1.62 0.95
N ASP A 148 -11.68 1.24 1.83
CA ASP A 148 -10.23 1.38 1.61
C ASP A 148 -9.76 2.80 1.20
N LEU A 149 -9.79 3.78 2.10
CA LEU A 149 -9.44 5.17 1.71
C LEU A 149 -7.98 5.40 1.26
N ARG A 150 -7.10 4.38 1.28
CA ARG A 150 -5.75 4.46 0.68
C ARG A 150 -5.78 4.83 -0.80
N GLY A 151 -6.88 4.52 -1.51
CA GLY A 151 -7.07 4.92 -2.91
C GLY A 151 -7.01 6.44 -3.14
N LEU A 152 -7.28 7.26 -2.12
CA LEU A 152 -7.19 8.73 -2.19
C LEU A 152 -5.75 9.24 -2.41
N SER A 153 -4.74 8.39 -2.21
CA SER A 153 -3.34 8.72 -2.57
C SER A 153 -3.20 9.11 -4.04
N VAL A 154 -4.04 8.58 -4.94
CA VAL A 154 -4.08 8.98 -6.35
C VAL A 154 -4.46 10.45 -6.50
N ILE A 155 -5.42 10.94 -5.70
CA ILE A 155 -5.83 12.36 -5.71
C ILE A 155 -4.73 13.22 -5.08
N ALA A 156 -4.18 12.78 -3.93
CA ALA A 156 -3.10 13.50 -3.26
C ALA A 156 -1.81 13.58 -4.09
N GLY A 157 -1.63 12.70 -5.08
CA GLY A 157 -0.50 12.70 -6.01
C GLY A 157 -0.67 13.58 -7.25
N ILE A 158 -1.81 14.25 -7.43
CA ILE A 158 -2.03 15.15 -8.58
C ILE A 158 -1.04 16.32 -8.51
N ASP A 159 -0.45 16.71 -9.64
CA ASP A 159 0.48 17.84 -9.71
C ASP A 159 -0.28 19.18 -9.65
N ARG A 160 -0.73 19.55 -8.44
CA ARG A 160 -1.41 20.81 -8.12
C ARG A 160 -0.66 21.53 -7.02
N GLY A 161 0.39 22.24 -7.41
CA GLY A 161 1.25 22.98 -6.48
C GLY A 161 0.51 23.99 -5.60
N ASP A 162 -0.61 24.53 -6.07
CA ASP A 162 -1.50 25.42 -5.30
C ASP A 162 -2.32 24.71 -4.22
N LEU A 163 -2.44 23.38 -4.27
CA LEU A 163 -3.11 22.55 -3.27
C LEU A 163 -2.12 21.76 -2.40
N HIS A 164 -0.82 21.90 -2.65
CA HIS A 164 0.22 21.21 -1.90
C HIS A 164 0.91 22.14 -0.91
N PHE A 165 1.43 21.57 0.17
CA PHE A 165 2.39 22.28 0.99
C PHE A 165 3.62 22.68 0.14
N PRO A 166 4.26 23.83 0.45
CA PRO A 166 5.52 24.18 -0.18
C PRO A 166 6.52 23.02 -0.08
N LYS A 167 7.21 22.72 -1.19
CA LYS A 167 8.23 21.66 -1.20
C LYS A 167 9.31 21.99 -0.17
N HIS A 168 9.52 21.08 0.77
CA HIS A 168 10.64 21.16 1.69
C HIS A 168 11.92 20.76 0.94
N VAL A 169 12.88 21.68 0.82
CA VAL A 169 14.19 21.40 0.26
C VAL A 169 15.15 21.19 1.43
N PRO A 170 15.67 19.98 1.65
CA PRO A 170 16.61 19.74 2.73
C PRO A 170 17.92 20.48 2.46
N HIS A 171 18.57 20.92 3.52
CA HIS A 171 19.87 21.60 3.43
C HIS A 171 21.00 20.65 3.80
N THR A 172 22.22 20.94 3.35
CA THR A 172 23.39 20.21 3.86
C THR A 172 23.71 20.76 5.25
N SER A 173 23.89 19.87 6.22
CA SER A 173 24.29 20.27 7.57
C SER A 173 25.55 21.14 7.50
N ARG A 174 25.49 22.31 8.13
CA ARG A 174 26.63 23.27 8.17
C ARG A 174 27.91 22.64 8.74
N TYR A 175 27.79 21.60 9.56
CA TYR A 175 28.94 20.91 10.15
C TYR A 175 29.61 19.93 9.18
N LEU A 176 28.89 19.49 8.14
CA LEU A 176 29.47 18.69 7.06
C LEU A 176 30.11 19.58 5.99
N ASN A 177 29.50 20.72 5.70
CA ASN A 177 30.00 21.68 4.72
C ASN A 177 30.17 23.07 5.34
N GLU A 178 31.23 23.26 6.13
CA GLU A 178 31.53 24.53 6.83
C GLU A 178 31.95 25.66 5.87
N SER A 179 32.50 25.30 4.71
CA SER A 179 32.84 26.25 3.64
C SER A 179 31.85 26.09 2.51
N GLU A 180 30.99 27.08 2.24
CA GLU A 180 30.02 27.10 1.12
C GLU A 180 30.74 27.00 -0.23
N THR A 181 31.24 25.82 -0.56
CA THR A 181 31.99 25.50 -1.76
C THR A 181 31.20 24.48 -2.56
N SER A 182 31.40 24.50 -3.88
CA SER A 182 30.78 23.54 -4.79
C SER A 182 31.35 22.12 -4.66
N LYS A 183 32.31 21.89 -3.76
CA LYS A 183 32.93 20.58 -3.52
C LYS A 183 32.10 19.78 -2.54
N ALA A 184 32.06 18.46 -2.74
CA ALA A 184 31.45 17.54 -1.78
C ALA A 184 32.13 17.68 -0.40
N ALA A 185 31.30 17.71 0.65
CA ALA A 185 31.75 17.72 2.04
C ALA A 185 32.65 16.51 2.34
N ASN A 186 33.82 16.71 2.96
CA ASN A 186 34.64 15.61 3.45
C ASN A 186 34.10 15.15 4.81
N VAL A 187 33.25 14.11 4.80
CA VAL A 187 32.50 13.68 5.98
C VAL A 187 33.43 13.18 7.07
N PHE A 188 34.45 12.39 6.71
CA PHE A 188 35.44 11.90 7.66
C PHE A 188 36.23 13.03 8.34
N ALA A 189 36.58 14.08 7.60
CA ALA A 189 37.27 15.23 8.16
C ALA A 189 36.37 16.02 9.11
N ALA A 190 35.09 16.16 8.78
CA ALA A 190 34.10 16.80 9.63
C ALA A 190 33.90 16.03 10.95
N MET A 191 33.72 14.71 10.88
CA MET A 191 33.56 13.84 12.06
C MET A 191 34.81 13.80 12.96
N ARG A 192 36.02 13.92 12.39
CA ARG A 192 37.25 14.03 13.19
C ARG A 192 37.31 15.30 14.04
N ARG A 193 36.59 16.37 13.65
CA ARG A 193 36.58 17.64 14.39
C ARG A 193 35.58 17.64 15.54
N ARG A 194 34.44 16.97 15.36
CA ARG A 194 33.32 16.96 16.30
C ARG A 194 32.32 15.87 15.96
N ASP A 195 31.51 15.51 16.95
CA ASP A 195 30.29 14.73 16.70
C ASP A 195 29.28 15.57 15.89
N ILE A 196 28.58 14.93 14.96
CA ILE A 196 27.62 15.56 14.06
C ILE A 196 26.26 14.90 14.26
N LEU A 197 25.29 15.68 14.73
CA LEU A 197 23.89 15.29 14.78
C LEU A 197 23.19 15.76 13.49
N LEU A 198 22.44 14.85 12.87
CA LEU A 198 21.64 15.11 11.67
C LEU A 198 20.17 14.96 12.02
N HIS A 199 19.34 15.89 11.56
CA HIS A 199 17.90 15.89 11.77
C HIS A 199 17.17 15.75 10.43
N HIS A 200 16.86 14.52 10.05
CA HIS A 200 16.04 14.26 8.87
C HIS A 200 14.55 14.53 9.15
N PRO A 201 13.78 15.06 8.19
CA PRO A 201 14.15 15.32 6.79
C PRO A 201 14.75 16.71 6.52
N TYR A 202 15.13 17.50 7.54
CA TYR A 202 15.64 18.87 7.38
C TYR A 202 17.09 18.91 6.86
N ASP A 203 17.93 18.04 7.41
CA ASP A 203 19.25 17.74 6.86
C ASP A 203 19.11 16.76 5.70
N SER A 204 19.84 17.00 4.62
CA SER A 204 19.80 16.17 3.43
C SER A 204 20.44 14.81 3.67
N PHE A 205 19.70 13.72 3.41
CA PHE A 205 20.25 12.36 3.47
C PHE A 205 21.35 12.13 2.43
N SER A 206 21.20 12.72 1.23
CA SER A 206 22.15 12.52 0.13
C SER A 206 23.53 13.14 0.43
N THR A 207 23.55 14.34 1.03
CA THR A 207 24.81 15.04 1.36
C THR A 207 25.34 14.70 2.75
N SER A 208 24.70 13.76 3.46
CA SER A 208 25.13 13.30 4.78
C SER A 208 25.39 11.79 4.80
N VAL A 209 24.38 10.97 5.11
CA VAL A 209 24.49 9.51 5.29
C VAL A 209 24.93 8.83 3.99
N GLN A 210 24.31 9.17 2.85
CA GLN A 210 24.73 8.61 1.56
C GLN A 210 26.16 9.02 1.20
N ALA A 211 26.50 10.31 1.31
CA ALA A 211 27.86 10.80 1.06
C ALA A 211 28.91 10.15 1.97
N PHE A 212 28.57 9.85 3.23
CA PHE A 212 29.43 9.14 4.15
C PHE A 212 29.73 7.73 3.66
N LEU A 213 28.69 6.97 3.29
CA LEU A 213 28.83 5.60 2.80
C LEU A 213 29.59 5.56 1.45
N GLU A 214 29.31 6.50 0.55
CA GLU A 214 30.03 6.62 -0.74
C GLU A 214 31.52 6.90 -0.53
N GLN A 215 31.87 7.83 0.37
CA GLN A 215 33.27 8.11 0.72
C GLN A 215 33.93 6.91 1.39
N ALA A 216 33.22 6.23 2.30
CA ALA A 216 33.74 5.06 2.99
C ALA A 216 34.02 3.91 2.02
N ALA A 217 33.14 3.69 1.03
CA ALA A 217 33.30 2.67 0.02
C ALA A 217 34.47 2.96 -0.95
N ALA A 218 34.77 4.25 -1.19
CA ALA A 218 35.83 4.68 -2.10
C ALA A 218 37.21 4.87 -1.42
N ASP A 219 37.28 4.99 -0.09
CA ASP A 219 38.53 5.25 0.62
C ASP A 219 39.33 3.94 0.83
N PRO A 220 40.53 3.78 0.24
CA PRO A 220 41.36 2.59 0.42
C PRO A 220 41.83 2.36 1.87
N LYS A 221 41.67 3.34 2.76
CA LYS A 221 41.97 3.21 4.19
C LYS A 221 40.84 2.57 4.99
N VAL A 222 39.62 2.52 4.46
CA VAL A 222 38.50 1.86 5.11
C VAL A 222 38.64 0.34 4.98
N GLN A 223 38.73 -0.34 6.11
CA GLN A 223 38.93 -1.80 6.15
C GLN A 223 37.61 -2.58 6.13
N ALA A 224 36.55 -2.01 6.70
CA ALA A 224 35.24 -2.63 6.80
C ALA A 224 34.15 -1.58 6.99
N ILE A 225 32.96 -1.85 6.46
CA ILE A 225 31.72 -1.12 6.75
C ILE A 225 30.77 -2.14 7.40
N LYS A 226 30.28 -1.81 8.59
CA LYS A 226 29.28 -2.61 9.31
C LYS A 226 28.05 -1.73 9.51
N GLN A 227 26.91 -2.22 9.06
CA GLN A 227 25.63 -1.52 9.14
C GLN A 227 24.51 -2.54 9.34
N THR A 228 23.51 -2.15 10.12
CA THR A 228 22.23 -2.87 10.23
C THR A 228 21.27 -2.32 9.20
N LEU A 229 20.54 -3.20 8.50
CA LEU A 229 19.50 -2.85 7.54
C LEU A 229 18.11 -2.95 8.17
#